data_AF-A0A377I2J5-F1
#
_entry.id   AF-A0A377I2J5-F1
#
_cell.length_a   1.000
_cell.length_b   1.000
_cell.length_c   1.000
_cell.angle_alpha   90.00
_cell.angle_beta   90.00
_cell.angle_gamma   90.00
#
_symmetry.space_group_name_H-M   'P 1'
#
loop_
_entity.id
_entity.type
_entity.pdbx_description
1 polymer ?
#
loop_
_entity_poly.entity_id
_entity_poly.type
_entity_poly.pdbx_seq_one_letter_code
_entity_poly.pdbx_strand_id
1 'polypeptide(L)'
;MANVAFRIGQTPEQAVEFLRQKKMLAAKVFTKDLKESALARAATIARLSSAEMTKDIYQSLETAMREGKPLHQWKKELVGEFERKGWLAGHDKKISKGIDGKLLADPKTGEYFGTPRRLNTIYRVNMQAAYSAARYQRLRDNVDNRPYWQYSAVGDARTRPAHLALSGKIYRYDDPFWTTFYPPNGFNCRCTVIALSDRDLARRGIDEVGDSSEFWWRQYALRISLAIKRKPWALSWLMARCELLTRGLITMWGE
;
A
#
# COMPACT_ATOMS: atom_id res chain seq x y z
N MET A 1 -16.22 -36.43 -1.36
CA MET A 1 -16.19 -35.19 -2.17
C MET A 1 -16.17 -34.02 -1.20
N ALA A 2 -15.12 -33.19 -1.21
CA ALA A 2 -15.07 -32.02 -0.33
C ALA A 2 -16.25 -31.09 -0.67
N ASN A 3 -17.07 -30.78 0.32
CA ASN A 3 -18.20 -29.88 0.17
C ASN A 3 -17.65 -28.48 -0.14
N VAL A 4 -17.64 -28.09 -1.41
CA VAL A 4 -17.28 -26.74 -1.85
C VAL A 4 -18.48 -25.84 -1.55
N ALA A 5 -18.74 -25.61 -0.25
CA ALA A 5 -19.62 -24.55 0.16
C ALA A 5 -19.02 -23.25 -0.36
N PHE A 6 -19.73 -22.59 -1.27
CA PHE A 6 -19.34 -21.27 -1.77
C PHE A 6 -19.22 -20.35 -0.54
N ARG A 7 -17.99 -19.93 -0.20
CA ARG A 7 -17.69 -19.11 0.99
C ARG A 7 -18.12 -17.66 0.77
N ILE A 8 -19.37 -17.45 0.37
CA ILE A 8 -20.00 -16.14 0.23
C ILE A 8 -20.23 -15.61 1.65
N GLY A 9 -19.54 -14.53 2.03
CA GLY A 9 -19.69 -13.90 3.34
C GLY A 9 -18.59 -14.19 4.36
N GLN A 10 -17.50 -14.89 4.00
CA GLN A 10 -16.33 -14.95 4.88
C GLN A 10 -15.61 -13.60 4.91
N THR A 11 -15.11 -13.25 6.08
CA THR A 11 -14.30 -12.04 6.26
C THR A 11 -13.02 -12.16 5.45
N PRO A 12 -12.51 -11.09 4.83
CA PRO A 12 -11.23 -11.18 4.10
C PRO A 12 -10.07 -11.05 5.10
N GLU A 13 -9.68 -12.14 5.78
CA GLU A 13 -8.78 -12.10 6.94
C GLU A 13 -7.45 -11.40 6.65
N GLN A 14 -6.81 -11.73 5.53
CA GLN A 14 -5.54 -11.12 5.11
C GLN A 14 -5.67 -9.60 4.87
N ALA A 15 -6.82 -9.15 4.36
CA ALA A 15 -7.06 -7.73 4.10
C ALA A 15 -7.36 -6.98 5.42
N VAL A 16 -8.10 -7.63 6.33
CA VAL A 16 -8.35 -7.11 7.69
C VAL A 16 -7.03 -6.98 8.47
N GLU A 17 -6.15 -7.98 8.38
CA GLU A 17 -4.85 -7.96 9.03
C GLU A 17 -3.96 -6.83 8.50
N PHE A 18 -3.98 -6.57 7.19
CA PHE A 18 -3.28 -5.41 6.62
C PHE A 18 -3.74 -4.08 7.22
N LEU A 19 -5.05 -3.88 7.40
CA LEU A 19 -5.59 -2.67 8.05
C LEU A 19 -5.21 -2.60 9.53
N ARG A 20 -5.21 -3.74 10.23
CA ARG A 20 -4.77 -3.84 11.62
C ARG A 20 -3.30 -3.44 11.77
N GLN A 21 -2.42 -3.93 10.91
CA GLN A 21 -1.00 -3.56 10.91
C GLN A 21 -0.82 -2.06 10.70
N LYS A 22 -1.55 -1.46 9.73
CA LYS A 22 -1.55 -0.01 9.53
C LYS A 22 -2.01 0.78 10.76
N LYS A 23 -3.08 0.32 11.43
CA LYS A 23 -3.55 0.90 12.68
C LYS A 23 -2.47 0.88 13.77
N MET A 24 -1.77 -0.24 13.92
CA MET A 24 -0.68 -0.39 14.89
C MET A 24 0.50 0.52 14.56
N LEU A 25 0.86 0.63 13.28
CA LEU A 25 1.90 1.56 12.84
C LEU A 25 1.48 3.01 13.09
N ALA A 26 0.24 3.39 12.77
CA ALA A 26 -0.26 4.75 12.99
C ALA A 26 -0.17 5.15 14.47
N ALA A 27 -0.44 4.23 15.40
CA ALA A 27 -0.28 4.49 16.83
C ALA A 27 1.19 4.72 17.24
N LYS A 28 2.16 4.08 16.57
CA LYS A 28 3.60 4.20 16.86
C LYS A 28 4.26 5.39 16.17
N VAL A 29 3.72 5.86 15.04
CA VAL A 29 4.36 6.83 14.15
C VAL A 29 4.41 8.26 14.71
N PHE A 30 3.50 8.61 15.62
CA PHE A 30 3.47 9.95 16.22
C PHE A 30 4.42 10.11 17.43
N THR A 31 5.23 9.10 17.77
CA THR A 31 6.38 9.27 18.67
C THR A 31 7.49 10.07 17.95
N LYS A 32 8.30 10.83 18.70
CA LYS A 32 9.26 11.79 18.14
C LYS A 32 10.26 11.17 17.15
N ASP A 33 10.59 9.88 17.30
CA ASP A 33 11.72 9.26 16.60
C ASP A 33 11.38 8.71 15.21
N LEU A 34 10.09 8.52 14.90
CA LEU A 34 9.68 7.82 13.67
C LEU A 34 9.13 8.73 12.57
N LYS A 35 8.91 10.02 12.84
CA LYS A 35 8.15 10.94 11.95
C LYS A 35 8.65 11.01 10.50
N GLU A 36 9.95 10.84 10.27
CA GLU A 36 10.56 10.91 8.93
C GLU A 36 10.77 9.53 8.26
N SER A 37 10.55 8.45 9.01
CA SER A 37 10.74 7.09 8.49
C SER A 37 9.78 6.78 7.34
N ALA A 38 10.16 5.84 6.47
CA ALA A 38 9.27 5.31 5.44
C ALA A 38 8.00 4.70 6.05
N LEU A 39 8.11 4.11 7.25
CA LEU A 39 7.00 3.55 8.02
C LEU A 39 6.01 4.64 8.45
N ALA A 40 6.50 5.82 8.85
CA ALA A 40 5.63 6.95 9.17
C ALA A 40 4.82 7.45 8.00
N ARG A 41 5.46 7.56 6.83
CA ARG A 41 4.76 7.95 5.60
C ARG A 41 3.73 6.91 5.15
N ALA A 42 3.96 5.62 5.41
CA ALA A 42 3.04 4.54 5.07
C ALA A 42 1.80 4.47 5.97
N ALA A 43 1.93 4.88 7.24
CA ALA A 43 0.84 4.83 8.21
C ALA A 43 0.06 6.14 8.34
N THR A 44 0.64 7.28 7.97
CA THR A 44 -0.04 8.58 8.06
C THR A 44 -1.02 8.80 6.91
N ILE A 45 -2.12 9.47 7.23
CA ILE A 45 -3.03 10.02 6.23
C ILE A 45 -2.56 11.45 5.97
N ALA A 46 -2.37 11.83 4.70
CA ALA A 46 -1.84 13.17 4.37
C ALA A 46 -2.64 14.29 5.07
N ARG A 47 -2.01 15.34 5.61
CA ARG A 47 -2.74 16.42 6.33
C ARG A 47 -3.67 15.88 7.45
N LEU A 48 -3.21 14.90 8.20
CA LEU A 48 -3.83 14.41 9.43
C LEU A 48 -2.72 14.27 10.46
N SER A 49 -2.56 15.27 11.33
CA SER A 49 -1.51 15.25 12.35
C SER A 49 -1.96 14.57 13.66
N SER A 50 -3.27 14.41 13.85
CA SER A 50 -3.84 13.73 15.02
C SER A 50 -3.67 12.20 14.93
N ALA A 51 -2.91 11.64 15.88
CA ALA A 51 -2.77 10.21 16.07
C ALA A 51 -4.10 9.52 16.41
N GLU A 52 -4.91 10.18 17.24
CA GLU A 52 -6.22 9.70 17.69
C GLU A 52 -7.16 9.54 16.50
N MET A 53 -7.38 10.60 15.71
CA MET A 53 -8.25 10.54 14.53
C MET A 53 -7.72 9.53 13.50
N THR A 54 -6.39 9.46 13.29
CA THR A 54 -5.80 8.48 12.37
C THR A 54 -6.12 7.05 12.81
N LYS A 55 -5.96 6.74 14.10
CA LYS A 55 -6.26 5.43 14.69
C LYS A 55 -7.75 5.09 14.56
N ASP A 56 -8.63 6.05 14.84
CA ASP A 56 -10.09 5.88 14.73
C ASP A 56 -10.52 5.58 13.30
N ILE A 57 -9.94 6.28 12.32
CA ILE A 57 -10.19 6.01 10.90
C ILE A 57 -9.79 4.57 10.56
N TYR A 58 -8.58 4.13 10.92
CA TYR A 58 -8.16 2.76 10.63
C TYR A 58 -9.00 1.71 11.37
N GLN A 59 -9.39 1.98 12.62
CA GLN A 59 -10.29 1.11 13.37
C GLN A 59 -11.65 0.97 12.66
N SER A 60 -12.24 2.09 12.23
CA SER A 60 -13.52 2.08 11.51
C SER A 60 -13.42 1.37 10.16
N LEU A 61 -12.28 1.47 9.47
CA LEU A 61 -12.01 0.75 8.21
C LEU A 61 -11.87 -0.76 8.45
N GLU A 62 -11.17 -1.17 9.51
CA GLU A 62 -11.06 -2.58 9.91
C GLU A 62 -12.45 -3.16 10.18
N THR A 63 -13.27 -2.47 10.98
CA THR A 63 -14.66 -2.86 11.25
C THR A 63 -15.49 -2.92 9.98
N ALA A 64 -15.40 -1.90 9.11
CA ALA A 64 -16.12 -1.90 7.84
C ALA A 64 -15.72 -3.07 6.93
N MET A 65 -14.44 -3.45 6.92
CA MET A 65 -13.97 -4.58 6.13
C MET A 65 -14.43 -5.94 6.70
N ARG A 66 -14.48 -6.09 8.03
CA ARG A 66 -15.01 -7.29 8.69
C ARG A 66 -16.51 -7.46 8.44
N GLU A 67 -17.26 -6.37 8.55
CA GLU A 67 -18.74 -6.40 8.46
C GLU A 67 -19.25 -6.21 7.01
N GLY A 68 -18.35 -5.99 6.04
CA GLY A 68 -18.73 -5.76 4.64
C GLY A 68 -19.50 -4.45 4.42
N LYS A 69 -19.28 -3.42 5.26
CA LYS A 69 -20.02 -2.16 5.19
C LYS A 69 -19.74 -1.41 3.88
N PRO A 70 -20.77 -0.87 3.19
CA PRO A 70 -20.56 0.00 2.04
C PRO A 70 -20.10 1.40 2.47
N LEU A 71 -19.46 2.12 1.55
CA LEU A 71 -18.88 3.47 1.77
C LEU A 71 -19.86 4.45 2.44
N HIS A 72 -21.11 4.53 1.96
CA HIS A 72 -22.09 5.47 2.48
C HIS A 72 -22.40 5.22 3.97
N GLN A 73 -22.58 3.95 4.34
CA GLN A 73 -22.86 3.57 5.71
C GLN A 73 -21.65 3.83 6.61
N TRP A 74 -20.46 3.37 6.22
CA TRP A 74 -19.22 3.61 6.97
C TRP A 74 -18.99 5.11 7.21
N LYS A 75 -19.18 5.93 6.19
CA LYS A 75 -19.01 7.38 6.28
C LYS A 75 -19.99 8.01 7.26
N LYS A 76 -21.26 7.61 7.22
CA LYS A 76 -22.28 8.12 8.15
C LYS A 76 -21.94 7.77 9.60
N GLU A 77 -21.54 6.52 9.85
CA GLU A 77 -21.16 6.03 11.18
C GLU A 77 -19.92 6.75 11.72
N LEU A 78 -18.87 6.85 10.90
CA LEU A 78 -17.62 7.52 11.31
C LEU A 78 -17.83 9.00 11.60
N VAL A 79 -18.62 9.72 10.78
CA VAL A 79 -18.93 11.13 11.04
C VAL A 79 -19.77 11.29 12.32
N GLY A 80 -20.69 10.36 12.60
CA GLY A 80 -21.44 10.35 13.86
C GLY A 80 -20.55 10.05 15.07
N GLU A 81 -19.51 9.23 14.92
CA GLU A 81 -18.50 9.02 15.96
C GLU A 81 -17.67 10.29 16.21
N PHE A 82 -17.23 10.95 15.15
CA PHE A 82 -16.52 12.24 15.25
C PHE A 82 -17.36 13.33 15.88
N GLU A 83 -18.68 13.36 15.63
CA GLU A 83 -19.63 14.24 16.31
C GLU A 83 -19.64 13.99 17.81
N ARG A 84 -19.79 12.73 18.24
CA ARG A 84 -19.77 12.36 19.66
C ARG A 84 -18.46 12.70 20.36
N LYS A 85 -17.35 12.62 19.63
CA LYS A 85 -16.01 12.96 20.11
C LYS A 85 -15.68 14.46 20.02
N GLY A 86 -16.59 15.30 19.52
CA GLY A 86 -16.41 16.75 19.45
C GLY A 86 -15.52 17.25 18.31
N TRP A 87 -15.29 16.46 17.26
CA TRP A 87 -14.45 16.83 16.11
C TRP A 87 -15.20 17.66 15.04
N LEU A 88 -16.40 18.15 15.35
CA LEU A 88 -17.19 18.98 14.45
C LEU A 88 -17.06 20.45 14.84
N ALA A 89 -16.46 21.24 13.96
CA ALA A 89 -16.36 22.69 14.12
C ALA A 89 -17.57 23.44 13.58
N GLY A 90 -18.43 22.78 12.79
CA GLY A 90 -19.64 23.41 12.25
C GLY A 90 -20.17 22.72 11.00
N HIS A 91 -21.09 23.42 10.30
CA HIS A 91 -21.71 22.97 9.06
C HIS A 91 -21.78 24.12 8.06
N ASP A 92 -21.11 23.96 6.92
CA ASP A 92 -21.17 24.89 5.81
C ASP A 92 -22.23 24.46 4.79
N LYS A 93 -23.39 25.11 4.89
CA LYS A 93 -24.53 24.87 4.00
C LYS A 93 -24.26 25.30 2.56
N LYS A 94 -23.26 26.16 2.29
CA LYS A 94 -22.86 26.53 0.92
C LYS A 94 -22.15 25.37 0.21
N ILE A 95 -21.49 24.49 0.97
CA ILE A 95 -20.77 23.32 0.44
C ILE A 95 -21.75 22.17 0.15
N SER A 96 -22.60 21.83 1.11
CA SER A 96 -23.64 20.80 0.98
C SER A 96 -24.62 20.91 2.14
N LYS A 97 -25.90 20.63 1.90
CA LYS A 97 -26.91 20.51 2.98
C LYS A 97 -26.79 19.19 3.76
N GLY A 98 -26.07 18.19 3.22
CA GLY A 98 -25.93 16.87 3.82
C GLY A 98 -24.68 16.71 4.69
N ILE A 99 -24.26 15.45 4.90
CA ILE A 99 -23.07 15.08 5.70
C ILE A 99 -21.81 15.77 5.18
N ASP A 100 -21.71 16.01 3.87
CA ASP A 100 -20.56 16.66 3.24
C ASP A 100 -20.39 18.15 3.54
N GLY A 101 -21.39 18.78 4.16
CA GLY A 101 -21.28 20.18 4.64
C GLY A 101 -20.63 20.28 6.02
N LYS A 102 -20.50 19.17 6.75
CA LYS A 102 -19.86 19.15 8.08
C LYS A 102 -18.38 19.52 7.97
N LEU A 103 -17.87 20.26 8.96
CA LEU A 103 -16.50 20.71 9.06
C LEU A 103 -15.79 19.93 10.15
N LEU A 104 -14.80 19.10 9.78
CA LEU A 104 -14.03 18.31 10.73
C LEU A 104 -12.81 19.10 11.20
N ALA A 105 -12.68 19.31 12.50
CA ALA A 105 -11.51 19.96 13.10
C ALA A 105 -11.16 19.32 14.46
N ASP A 106 -9.89 19.42 14.84
CA ASP A 106 -9.42 18.97 16.14
C ASP A 106 -9.88 19.95 17.23
N PRO A 107 -10.62 19.49 18.25
CA PRO A 107 -11.07 20.37 19.32
C PRO A 107 -9.92 20.90 20.20
N LYS A 108 -8.79 20.18 20.26
CA LYS A 108 -7.62 20.55 21.09
C LYS A 108 -6.68 21.50 20.36
N THR A 109 -6.40 21.22 19.10
CA THR A 109 -5.39 21.96 18.32
C THR A 109 -5.99 22.99 17.36
N GLY A 110 -7.29 22.90 17.07
CA GLY A 110 -7.94 23.69 16.03
C GLY A 110 -7.56 23.29 14.61
N GLU A 111 -6.81 22.19 14.42
CA GLU A 111 -6.40 21.73 13.08
C GLU A 111 -7.64 21.37 12.26
N TYR A 112 -7.79 22.00 11.09
CA TYR A 112 -8.90 21.75 10.18
C TYR A 112 -8.60 20.62 9.19
N PHE A 113 -9.40 19.54 9.23
CA PHE A 113 -9.23 18.36 8.40
C PHE A 113 -10.02 18.40 7.08
N GLY A 114 -10.90 19.39 6.92
CA GLY A 114 -11.75 19.52 5.74
C GLY A 114 -13.16 18.97 5.94
N THR A 115 -13.79 18.65 4.82
CA THR A 115 -15.15 18.10 4.79
C THR A 115 -15.14 16.57 4.68
N PRO A 116 -16.21 15.88 5.12
CA PRO A 116 -16.38 14.43 4.96
C PRO A 116 -16.26 13.89 3.53
N ARG A 117 -16.28 14.74 2.49
CA ARG A 117 -15.99 14.31 1.10
C ARG A 117 -14.67 13.56 0.99
N ARG A 118 -13.68 14.00 1.77
CA ARG A 118 -12.36 13.40 1.81
C ARG A 118 -12.36 11.95 2.31
N LEU A 119 -13.31 11.60 3.18
CA LEU A 119 -13.48 10.23 3.68
C LEU A 119 -13.74 9.23 2.55
N ASN A 120 -14.37 9.65 1.45
CA ASN A 120 -14.58 8.79 0.28
C ASN A 120 -13.25 8.29 -0.30
N THR A 121 -12.28 9.18 -0.43
CA THR A 121 -10.94 8.83 -0.94
C THR A 121 -10.19 7.97 0.05
N ILE A 122 -10.24 8.32 1.35
CA ILE A 122 -9.59 7.56 2.42
C ILE A 122 -10.10 6.11 2.43
N TYR A 123 -11.41 5.93 2.36
CA TYR A 123 -12.03 4.61 2.28
C TYR A 123 -11.56 3.85 1.05
N ARG A 124 -11.77 4.41 -0.15
CA ARG A 124 -11.46 3.71 -1.40
C ARG A 124 -10.00 3.30 -1.49
N VAL A 125 -9.08 4.19 -1.15
CA VAL A 125 -7.64 3.95 -1.23
C VAL A 125 -7.21 2.87 -0.24
N ASN A 126 -7.66 2.95 1.01
CA ASN A 126 -7.22 1.98 2.02
C ASN A 126 -7.88 0.61 1.84
N MET A 127 -9.17 0.56 1.50
CA MET A 127 -9.85 -0.71 1.22
C MET A 127 -9.22 -1.40 0.01
N GLN A 128 -8.91 -0.64 -1.05
CA GLN A 128 -8.24 -1.18 -2.23
C GLN A 128 -6.82 -1.68 -1.95
N ALA A 129 -6.04 -0.94 -1.15
CA ALA A 129 -4.71 -1.38 -0.74
C ALA A 129 -4.78 -2.68 0.08
N ALA A 130 -5.74 -2.78 1.00
CA ALA A 130 -5.96 -3.98 1.82
C ALA A 130 -6.33 -5.21 0.96
N TYR A 131 -7.27 -5.06 0.02
CA TYR A 131 -7.61 -6.14 -0.91
C TYR A 131 -6.43 -6.52 -1.82
N SER A 132 -5.62 -5.55 -2.26
CA SER A 132 -4.44 -5.83 -3.07
C SER A 132 -3.37 -6.57 -2.28
N ALA A 133 -3.13 -6.20 -1.01
CA ALA A 133 -2.20 -6.91 -0.13
C ALA A 133 -2.64 -8.37 0.11
N ALA A 134 -3.94 -8.60 0.34
CA ALA A 134 -4.47 -9.96 0.44
C ALA A 134 -4.30 -10.75 -0.87
N ARG A 135 -4.55 -10.11 -2.01
CA ARG A 135 -4.31 -10.73 -3.32
C ARG A 135 -2.83 -11.08 -3.50
N TYR A 136 -1.92 -10.18 -3.14
CA TYR A 136 -0.48 -10.42 -3.22
C TYR A 136 -0.10 -11.69 -2.46
N GLN A 137 -0.55 -11.84 -1.20
CA GLN A 137 -0.27 -13.03 -0.41
C GLN A 137 -0.80 -14.30 -1.10
N ARG A 138 -2.04 -14.29 -1.59
CA ARG A 138 -2.60 -15.45 -2.33
C ARG A 138 -1.85 -15.78 -3.62
N LEU A 139 -1.31 -14.78 -4.31
CA LEU A 139 -0.49 -15.01 -5.49
C LEU A 139 0.87 -15.60 -5.09
N ARG A 140 1.47 -15.12 -4.00
CA ARG A 140 2.72 -15.64 -3.43
C ARG A 140 2.59 -17.08 -2.95
N ASP A 141 1.48 -17.41 -2.29
CA ASP A 141 1.21 -18.77 -1.79
C ASP A 141 1.02 -19.80 -2.91
N ASN A 142 0.88 -19.35 -4.17
CA ASN A 142 0.60 -20.20 -5.32
C ASN A 142 1.64 -20.04 -6.46
N VAL A 143 2.82 -19.53 -6.15
CA VAL A 143 3.88 -19.32 -7.16
C VAL A 143 4.36 -20.63 -7.77
N ASP A 144 4.33 -21.74 -7.02
CA ASP A 144 4.75 -23.05 -7.52
C ASP A 144 3.90 -23.54 -8.70
N ASN A 145 2.60 -23.19 -8.71
CA ASN A 145 1.69 -23.58 -9.79
C ASN A 145 1.46 -22.46 -10.81
N ARG A 146 1.66 -21.20 -10.41
CA ARG A 146 1.40 -20.01 -11.22
C ARG A 146 2.50 -18.96 -11.04
N PRO A 147 3.73 -19.25 -11.49
CA PRO A 147 4.90 -18.40 -11.23
C PRO A 147 4.91 -17.13 -12.09
N TYR A 148 4.07 -17.03 -13.11
CA TYR A 148 4.04 -15.87 -14.02
C TYR A 148 2.88 -14.96 -13.67
N TRP A 149 3.17 -13.67 -13.55
CA TRP A 149 2.19 -12.66 -13.20
C TRP A 149 2.00 -11.73 -14.39
N GLN A 150 0.75 -11.41 -14.71
CA GLN A 150 0.38 -10.45 -15.74
C GLN A 150 -0.23 -9.21 -15.11
N TYR A 151 0.28 -8.05 -15.48
CA TYR A 151 -0.31 -6.77 -15.07
C TYR A 151 -1.63 -6.55 -15.81
N SER A 152 -2.70 -6.28 -15.08
CA SER A 152 -4.05 -6.09 -15.61
C SER A 152 -4.56 -4.70 -15.25
N ALA A 153 -4.56 -3.80 -16.24
CA ALA A 153 -5.24 -2.52 -16.12
C ALA A 153 -6.74 -2.69 -16.41
N VAL A 154 -7.58 -1.83 -15.81
CA VAL A 154 -9.03 -1.84 -16.09
C VAL A 154 -9.32 -1.46 -17.55
N GLY A 155 -8.50 -0.58 -18.15
CA GLY A 155 -8.63 -0.20 -19.55
C GLY A 155 -9.75 0.79 -19.85
N ASP A 156 -10.41 1.36 -18.84
CA ASP A 156 -11.42 2.41 -19.03
C ASP A 156 -10.80 3.81 -19.15
N ALA A 157 -11.64 4.81 -19.48
CA ALA A 157 -11.23 6.22 -19.61
C ALA A 157 -10.61 6.84 -18.33
N ARG A 158 -10.75 6.17 -17.17
CA ARG A 158 -10.17 6.62 -15.89
C ARG A 158 -8.84 5.94 -15.58
N THR A 159 -8.39 5.03 -16.44
CA THR A 159 -7.09 4.37 -16.33
C THR A 159 -6.02 5.33 -16.84
N ARG A 160 -4.98 5.56 -16.02
CA ARG A 160 -3.88 6.45 -16.40
C ARG A 160 -3.10 5.85 -17.59
N PRO A 161 -2.64 6.64 -18.57
CA PRO A 161 -1.86 6.13 -19.71
C PRO A 161 -0.65 5.31 -19.28
N ALA A 162 0.09 5.75 -18.26
CA ALA A 162 1.22 5.01 -17.71
C ALA A 162 0.85 3.61 -17.18
N HIS A 163 -0.36 3.43 -16.63
CA HIS A 163 -0.82 2.12 -16.16
C HIS A 163 -1.32 1.25 -17.32
N LEU A 164 -1.93 1.88 -18.33
CA LEU A 164 -2.37 1.18 -19.53
C LEU A 164 -1.18 0.61 -20.32
N ALA A 165 -0.08 1.35 -20.38
CA ALA A 165 1.18 0.91 -20.99
C ALA A 165 1.79 -0.34 -20.32
N LEU A 166 1.44 -0.62 -19.06
CA LEU A 166 1.84 -1.83 -18.35
C LEU A 166 0.88 -3.01 -18.59
N SER A 167 -0.33 -2.74 -19.09
CA SER A 167 -1.36 -3.77 -19.26
C SER A 167 -0.88 -4.87 -20.20
N GLY A 168 -1.09 -6.11 -19.78
CA GLY A 168 -0.70 -7.30 -20.54
C GLY A 168 0.75 -7.73 -20.33
N LYS A 169 1.64 -6.87 -19.79
CA LYS A 169 3.03 -7.26 -19.49
C LYS A 169 3.08 -8.42 -18.50
N ILE A 170 3.90 -9.41 -18.82
CA ILE A 170 4.05 -10.64 -18.04
C ILE A 170 5.51 -10.75 -17.59
N TYR A 171 5.70 -11.02 -16.31
CA TYR A 171 6.99 -11.25 -15.69
C TYR A 171 6.87 -12.40 -14.68
N ARG A 172 7.98 -13.06 -14.35
CA ARG A 172 8.00 -14.01 -13.22
C ARG A 172 7.71 -13.28 -11.90
N TYR A 173 7.14 -13.96 -10.92
CA TYR A 173 6.66 -13.37 -9.66
C TYR A 173 7.75 -12.66 -8.82
N ASP A 174 9.01 -13.04 -8.99
CA ASP A 174 10.20 -12.52 -8.30
C ASP A 174 10.96 -11.49 -9.14
N ASP A 175 10.48 -11.18 -10.35
CA ASP A 175 11.08 -10.15 -11.18
C ASP A 175 11.02 -8.78 -10.46
N PRO A 176 12.11 -7.98 -10.49
CA PRO A 176 12.17 -6.67 -9.83
C PRO A 176 11.06 -5.70 -10.25
N PHE A 177 10.43 -5.89 -11.41
CA PHE A 177 9.26 -5.15 -11.86
C PHE A 177 8.17 -5.07 -10.78
N TRP A 178 7.89 -6.19 -10.09
CA TRP A 178 6.83 -6.25 -9.08
C TRP A 178 7.13 -5.46 -7.82
N THR A 179 8.40 -5.13 -7.54
CA THR A 179 8.74 -4.28 -6.39
C THR A 179 8.20 -2.86 -6.55
N THR A 180 8.04 -2.40 -7.79
CA THR A 180 7.68 -1.01 -8.10
C THR A 180 6.29 -0.89 -8.71
N PHE A 181 5.90 -1.88 -9.52
CA PHE A 181 4.68 -1.80 -10.31
C PHE A 181 3.56 -2.72 -9.81
N TYR A 182 3.72 -3.43 -8.69
CA TYR A 182 2.61 -4.19 -8.11
C TYR A 182 1.50 -3.23 -7.61
N PRO A 183 0.25 -3.34 -8.12
CA PRO A 183 -0.82 -2.43 -7.75
C PRO A 183 -1.16 -2.45 -6.25
N PRO A 184 -1.65 -1.33 -5.67
CA PRO A 184 -2.05 -0.09 -6.35
C PRO A 184 -0.92 0.91 -6.57
N ASN A 185 -0.66 1.29 -7.82
CA ASN A 185 0.40 2.24 -8.22
C ASN A 185 0.03 3.73 -8.02
N GLY A 186 -0.86 4.04 -7.08
CA GLY A 186 -1.27 5.41 -6.76
C GLY A 186 -2.74 5.56 -6.36
N PHE A 187 -3.14 6.80 -6.07
CA PHE A 187 -4.50 7.11 -5.61
C PHE A 187 -5.56 6.59 -6.57
N ASN A 188 -6.54 5.85 -6.02
CA ASN A 188 -7.66 5.23 -6.73
C ASN A 188 -7.24 4.29 -7.89
N CYS A 189 -6.04 3.71 -7.85
CA CYS A 189 -5.59 2.75 -8.86
C CYS A 189 -6.36 1.42 -8.76
N ARG A 190 -7.13 1.07 -9.79
CA ARG A 190 -7.93 -0.17 -9.87
C ARG A 190 -7.26 -1.32 -10.64
N CYS A 191 -5.98 -1.17 -10.97
CA CYS A 191 -5.25 -2.22 -11.65
C CYS A 191 -5.04 -3.43 -10.72
N THR A 192 -4.81 -4.59 -11.31
CA THR A 192 -4.57 -5.83 -10.57
C THR A 192 -3.55 -6.72 -11.28
N VAL A 193 -3.34 -7.92 -10.74
CA VAL A 193 -2.43 -8.93 -11.27
C VAL A 193 -3.21 -10.24 -11.48
N ILE A 194 -2.93 -10.89 -12.60
CA ILE A 194 -3.44 -12.22 -12.97
C ILE A 194 -2.28 -13.20 -12.88
N ALA A 195 -2.45 -14.29 -12.12
CA ALA A 195 -1.47 -15.37 -12.05
C ALA A 195 -1.68 -16.42 -13.16
N LEU A 196 -0.62 -16.76 -13.85
CA LEU A 196 -0.57 -17.62 -15.03
C LEU A 196 0.38 -18.80 -14.77
N SER A 197 -0.01 -19.96 -15.29
CA SER A 197 0.82 -21.17 -15.35
C SER A 197 1.50 -21.31 -16.71
N ASP A 198 2.47 -22.22 -16.84
CA ASP A 198 3.08 -22.57 -18.14
C ASP A 198 2.03 -22.94 -19.19
N ARG A 199 1.00 -23.71 -18.79
CA ARG A 199 -0.12 -24.08 -19.67
C ARG A 199 -0.89 -22.85 -20.16
N ASP A 200 -1.03 -21.83 -19.33
CA ASP A 200 -1.71 -20.59 -19.72
C ASP A 200 -0.87 -19.78 -20.70
N LEU A 201 0.46 -19.79 -20.56
CA LEU A 201 1.39 -19.16 -21.52
C LEU A 201 1.37 -19.91 -22.85
N ALA A 202 1.50 -21.24 -22.84
CA ALA A 202 1.46 -22.08 -24.04
C ALA A 202 0.15 -21.92 -24.82
N ARG A 203 -1.00 -21.86 -24.12
CA ARG A 203 -2.31 -21.61 -24.77
C ARG A 203 -2.37 -20.24 -25.46
N ARG A 204 -1.62 -19.26 -24.95
CA ARG A 204 -1.54 -17.90 -25.51
C ARG A 204 -0.44 -17.76 -26.57
N GLY A 205 0.32 -18.82 -26.85
CA GLY A 205 1.48 -18.78 -27.76
C GLY A 205 2.59 -17.85 -27.25
N ILE A 206 2.80 -17.82 -25.92
CA ILE A 206 3.84 -17.01 -25.29
C ILE A 206 4.96 -17.95 -24.85
N ASP A 207 6.06 -17.91 -25.58
CA ASP A 207 7.23 -18.76 -25.31
C ASP A 207 8.19 -18.14 -24.28
N GLU A 208 8.23 -16.80 -24.22
CA GLU A 208 9.09 -16.05 -23.30
C GLU A 208 8.30 -14.91 -22.63
N VAL A 209 8.61 -14.68 -21.34
CA VAL A 209 8.07 -13.55 -20.57
C VAL A 209 9.11 -12.44 -20.47
N GLY A 210 8.69 -11.24 -20.04
CA GLY A 210 9.63 -10.15 -19.82
C GLY A 210 10.61 -10.44 -18.68
N ASP A 211 11.79 -9.84 -18.76
CA ASP A 211 12.80 -9.76 -17.71
C ASP A 211 13.19 -8.28 -17.52
N SER A 212 13.01 -7.75 -16.29
CA SER A 212 13.39 -6.37 -15.97
C SER A 212 14.72 -6.25 -15.23
N SER A 213 15.37 -7.38 -14.90
CA SER A 213 16.58 -7.42 -14.07
C SER A 213 17.69 -6.52 -14.61
N GLU A 214 17.94 -6.53 -15.92
CA GLU A 214 18.99 -5.73 -16.55
C GLU A 214 18.76 -4.21 -16.39
N PHE A 215 17.51 -3.76 -16.54
CA PHE A 215 17.15 -2.35 -16.32
C PHE A 215 17.45 -1.91 -14.89
N TRP A 216 17.07 -2.75 -13.92
CA TRP A 216 17.27 -2.46 -12.50
C TRP A 216 18.75 -2.54 -12.09
N TRP A 217 19.52 -3.47 -12.65
CA TRP A 217 20.97 -3.52 -12.44
C TRP A 217 21.66 -2.24 -12.89
N ARG A 218 21.32 -1.73 -14.07
CA ARG A 218 21.84 -0.46 -14.59
C ARG A 218 21.48 0.72 -13.67
N GLN A 219 20.24 0.77 -13.18
CA GLN A 219 19.81 1.85 -12.28
C GLN A 219 20.47 1.75 -10.90
N TYR A 220 20.64 0.54 -10.37
CA TYR A 220 21.32 0.28 -9.10
C TYR A 220 22.80 0.68 -9.18
N ALA A 221 23.50 0.26 -10.23
CA ALA A 221 24.88 0.66 -10.50
C ALA A 221 25.03 2.18 -10.58
N LEU A 222 24.13 2.87 -11.28
CA LEU A 222 24.14 4.34 -11.36
C LEU A 222 23.98 5.00 -9.99
N ARG A 223 23.06 4.51 -9.15
CA ARG A 223 22.83 5.03 -7.78
C ARG A 223 24.04 4.82 -6.88
N ILE A 224 24.69 3.65 -6.97
CA ILE A 224 25.96 3.40 -6.29
C ILE A 224 27.01 4.39 -6.77
N SER A 225 27.25 4.51 -8.08
CA SER A 225 28.23 5.47 -8.63
C SER A 225 27.96 6.91 -8.19
N LEU A 226 26.69 7.33 -8.10
CA LEU A 226 26.30 8.65 -7.59
C LEU A 226 26.54 8.81 -6.09
N ALA A 227 26.26 7.78 -5.29
CA ALA A 227 26.52 7.77 -3.85
C ALA A 227 28.02 7.83 -3.55
N ILE A 228 28.81 7.06 -4.32
CA ILE A 228 30.28 7.06 -4.35
C ILE A 228 30.81 8.47 -4.66
N LYS A 229 30.30 9.11 -5.73
CA LYS A 229 30.70 10.48 -6.10
C LYS A 229 30.34 11.52 -5.04
N ARG A 230 29.23 11.33 -4.32
CA ARG A 230 28.76 12.27 -3.27
C ARG A 230 29.49 12.13 -1.94
N LYS A 231 29.96 10.94 -1.60
CA LYS A 231 30.74 10.67 -0.39
C LYS A 231 31.93 9.76 -0.71
N PRO A 232 33.01 10.33 -1.30
CA PRO A 232 34.15 9.55 -1.77
C PRO A 232 34.84 8.75 -0.66
N TRP A 233 34.85 9.29 0.57
CA TRP A 233 35.45 8.67 1.75
C TRP A 233 34.69 7.43 2.28
N ALA A 234 33.44 7.20 1.85
CA ALA A 234 32.67 6.02 2.27
C ALA A 234 33.13 4.74 1.56
N LEU A 235 33.81 4.83 0.42
CA LEU A 235 34.41 3.66 -0.23
C LEU A 235 35.58 3.09 0.56
N SER A 236 36.42 3.92 1.17
CA SER A 236 37.59 3.39 1.89
C SER A 236 37.17 2.53 3.07
N TRP A 237 36.05 2.86 3.72
CA TRP A 237 35.45 2.05 4.79
C TRP A 237 34.80 0.75 4.29
N LEU A 238 34.08 0.76 3.16
CA LEU A 238 33.44 -0.44 2.59
C LEU A 238 34.46 -1.39 1.95
N MET A 239 35.49 -0.86 1.30
CA MET A 239 36.61 -1.62 0.73
C MET A 239 37.51 -2.19 1.84
N ALA A 240 37.85 -1.40 2.87
CA ALA A 240 38.62 -1.91 4.02
C ALA A 240 37.86 -3.01 4.77
N ARG A 241 36.53 -2.91 4.88
CA ARG A 241 35.71 -3.95 5.52
C ARG A 241 35.57 -5.20 4.65
N CYS A 242 35.55 -5.09 3.32
CA CYS A 242 35.61 -6.24 2.41
C CYS A 242 36.99 -6.93 2.41
N GLU A 243 38.09 -6.16 2.47
CA GLU A 243 39.45 -6.69 2.58
C GLU A 243 39.70 -7.41 3.92
N LEU A 244 39.09 -6.92 5.01
CA LEU A 244 39.16 -7.57 6.33
C LEU A 244 38.31 -8.85 6.41
N LEU A 245 37.22 -8.95 5.64
CA LEU A 245 36.39 -10.15 5.52
C LEU A 245 37.03 -11.23 4.64
N THR A 246 37.74 -10.86 3.56
CA THR A 246 38.47 -11.82 2.72
C THR A 246 39.79 -12.29 3.35
N ARG A 247 40.35 -11.53 4.30
CA ARG A 247 41.54 -11.91 5.09
C ARG A 247 41.23 -12.55 6.46
N GLY A 248 39.96 -12.83 6.77
CA GLY A 248 39.57 -13.62 7.95
C GLY A 248 39.89 -12.98 9.31
N LEU A 249 39.93 -11.65 9.42
CA LEU A 249 40.45 -10.95 10.61
C LEU A 249 39.41 -10.23 11.48
N ILE A 250 38.11 -10.47 11.31
CA ILE A 250 37.08 -9.96 12.24
C ILE A 250 36.08 -11.06 12.61
N THR A 251 36.19 -11.56 13.84
CA THR A 251 35.11 -12.27 14.53
C THR A 251 33.99 -11.28 14.84
N MET A 252 32.78 -11.56 14.34
CA MET A 252 31.56 -10.84 14.68
C MET A 252 31.28 -10.95 16.18
N TRP A 253 31.04 -9.84 16.90
CA TRP A 253 30.07 -9.67 18.02
C TRP A 253 30.07 -8.21 18.55
N GLY A 254 28.87 -7.66 18.82
CA GLY A 254 28.57 -6.44 19.60
C GLY A 254 28.50 -5.13 18.78
N GLU A 255 27.47 -4.27 18.80
CA GLU A 255 26.18 -4.14 19.52
C GLU A 255 25.15 -3.52 18.56
#